data_AF-A0AA96XND2-F1
#
_entry.id   AF-A0AA96XND2-F1
#
_cell.length_a   1.000
_cell.length_b   1.000
_cell.length_c   1.000
_cell.angle_alpha   90.00
_cell.angle_beta   90.00
_cell.angle_gamma   90.00
#
_symmetry.space_group_name_H-M   'P 1'
#
loop_
_entity.id
_entity.type
_entity.pdbx_description
1 polymer ?
#
loop_
_entity_poly.entity_id
_entity_poly.type
_entity_poly.pdbx_seq_one_letter_code
_entity_poly.pdbx_strand_id
1 'polypeptide(L)'
;MSEQYFGPVLKTLGASPIALTRTLMAPEAYLLEALASTVARHGPTEPKAMRTALVEAYARYQRISLRSAGSVFSKLPPSEVALPGAVAPASRSKP
;
A
#
# COMPACT_ATOMS: atom_id res chain seq x y z
N MET A 1 -12.54 1.57 11.02
CA MET A 1 -11.54 2.62 10.71
C MET A 1 -11.42 2.80 9.20
N SER A 2 -10.48 3.59 8.66
CA SER A 2 -10.49 4.05 7.25
C SER A 2 -10.83 2.96 6.20
N GLU A 3 -10.42 1.71 6.42
CA GLU A 3 -10.85 0.55 5.62
C GLU A 3 -12.38 0.41 5.50
N GLN A 4 -13.09 0.49 6.62
CA GLN A 4 -14.54 0.36 6.70
C GLN A 4 -15.27 1.53 6.01
N TYR A 5 -14.70 2.73 6.05
CA TYR A 5 -15.31 3.93 5.48
C TYR A 5 -15.05 4.06 3.98
N PHE A 6 -13.79 3.88 3.55
CA PHE A 6 -13.38 4.12 2.16
C PHE A 6 -13.25 2.85 1.34
N GLY A 7 -13.04 1.69 1.97
CA GLY A 7 -12.84 0.42 1.27
C GLY A 7 -13.95 0.08 0.27
N PRO A 8 -15.25 0.17 0.63
CA PRO A 8 -16.33 -0.09 -0.32
C PRO A 8 -16.28 0.81 -1.56
N VAL A 9 -16.09 2.13 -1.37
CA VAL A 9 -16.05 3.10 -2.46
C VAL A 9 -14.81 2.88 -3.34
N LEU A 10 -13.63 2.73 -2.74
CA LEU A 10 -12.39 2.48 -3.49
C LEU A 10 -12.46 1.18 -4.29
N LYS A 11 -13.09 0.14 -3.75
CA LYS A 11 -13.33 -1.11 -4.47
C LYS A 11 -14.25 -0.91 -5.68
N THR A 12 -15.31 -0.12 -5.56
CA THR A 12 -16.19 0.19 -6.71
C THR A 12 -15.48 0.98 -7.81
N LEU A 13 -14.44 1.73 -7.47
CA LEU A 13 -13.60 2.47 -8.41
C LEU A 13 -12.47 1.62 -9.02
N GLY A 14 -12.37 0.33 -8.67
CA GLY A 14 -11.28 -0.53 -9.12
C GLY A 14 -9.91 -0.16 -8.53
N ALA A 15 -9.87 0.60 -7.44
CA ALA A 15 -8.63 0.98 -6.79
C ALA A 15 -8.10 -0.16 -5.90
N SER A 16 -6.77 -0.26 -5.83
CA SER A 16 -6.05 -1.23 -5.00
C SER A 16 -5.31 -0.50 -3.86
N PRO A 17 -6.01 -0.09 -2.79
CA PRO A 17 -5.41 0.72 -1.73
C PRO A 17 -4.36 -0.06 -0.92
N ILE A 18 -3.25 0.60 -0.60
CA ILE A 18 -2.09 -0.01 0.08
C ILE A 18 -2.03 0.35 1.58
N ALA A 19 -2.60 1.50 1.96
CA ALA A 19 -2.36 2.12 3.28
C ALA A 19 -3.64 2.35 4.12
N LEU A 20 -4.75 1.66 3.81
CA LEU A 20 -5.93 1.71 4.68
C LEU A 20 -5.65 1.10 6.05
N THR A 21 -6.42 1.55 7.05
CA THR A 21 -6.26 1.20 8.46
C THR A 21 -7.52 0.58 9.05
N ARG A 22 -7.31 -0.36 9.96
CA ARG A 22 -8.33 -1.12 10.70
C ARG A 22 -8.51 -0.60 12.14
N THR A 23 -7.56 0.17 12.65
CA THR A 23 -7.58 0.79 13.97
C THR A 23 -7.31 2.29 13.89
N LEU A 24 -7.63 3.03 14.96
CA LEU A 24 -7.30 4.45 15.05
C LEU A 24 -5.78 4.64 15.00
N MET A 25 -5.31 5.58 14.19
CA MET A 25 -3.90 5.85 13.96
C MET A 25 -3.75 7.30 13.48
N ALA A 26 -2.75 8.01 14.01
CA ALA A 26 -2.35 9.31 13.50
C ALA A 26 -1.41 9.11 12.30
N PRO A 27 -1.79 9.54 11.08
CA PRO A 27 -0.91 9.48 9.93
C PRO A 27 0.10 10.63 10.01
N GLU A 28 1.34 10.30 10.36
CA GLU A 28 2.42 11.26 10.50
C GLU A 28 3.41 11.20 9.33
N ALA A 29 4.30 12.19 9.24
CA ALA A 29 5.23 12.38 8.12
C ALA A 29 6.14 11.16 7.85
N TYR A 30 6.51 10.39 8.87
CA TYR A 30 7.38 9.22 8.71
C TYR A 30 6.77 8.12 7.82
N LEU A 31 5.44 8.03 7.76
CA LEU A 31 4.75 7.08 6.87
C LEU A 31 4.83 7.52 5.42
N LEU A 32 4.66 8.83 5.18
CA LEU A 32 4.77 9.42 3.85
C LEU A 32 6.19 9.29 3.33
N GLU A 33 7.18 9.56 4.16
CA GLU A 33 8.59 9.40 3.84
C GLU A 33 8.93 7.94 3.51
N ALA A 34 8.48 6.99 4.35
CA ALA A 34 8.69 5.57 4.12
C ALA A 34 8.07 5.09 2.80
N LEU A 35 6.84 5.54 2.51
CA LEU A 35 6.14 5.21 1.28
C LEU A 35 6.84 5.81 0.05
N ALA A 36 7.11 7.12 0.06
CA ALA A 36 7.75 7.83 -1.05
C ALA A 36 9.15 7.27 -1.33
N SER A 37 9.94 7.03 -0.30
CA SER A 37 11.27 6.43 -0.43
C SER A 37 11.22 5.02 -1.03
N THR A 38 10.21 4.23 -0.69
CA THR A 38 10.04 2.88 -1.20
C THR A 38 9.61 2.89 -2.66
N VAL A 39 8.65 3.76 -3.02
CA VAL A 39 8.24 3.96 -4.42
C VAL A 39 9.40 4.44 -5.28
N ALA A 40 10.24 5.36 -4.77
CA ALA A 40 11.41 5.84 -5.50
C ALA A 40 12.44 4.73 -5.77
N ARG A 41 12.57 3.74 -4.88
CA ARG A 41 13.51 2.62 -5.03
C ARG A 41 12.98 1.44 -5.85
N HIS A 42 11.71 1.11 -5.69
CA HIS A 42 11.13 -0.13 -6.21
C HIS A 42 10.05 0.09 -7.28
N GLY A 43 9.68 1.35 -7.52
CA GLY A 43 8.54 1.70 -8.36
C GLY A 43 7.19 1.54 -7.66
N PRO A 44 6.11 2.07 -8.27
CA PRO A 44 4.75 2.01 -7.71
C PRO A 44 4.07 0.64 -7.88
N THR A 45 4.73 -0.33 -8.53
CA THR A 45 4.15 -1.65 -8.87
C THR A 45 4.38 -2.71 -7.79
N GLU A 46 5.04 -2.36 -6.69
CA GLU A 46 5.43 -3.29 -5.62
C GLU A 46 4.64 -3.05 -4.31
N PRO A 47 3.33 -3.39 -4.25
CA PRO A 47 2.47 -3.11 -3.09
C PRO A 47 2.92 -3.81 -1.81
N LYS A 48 3.59 -4.97 -1.94
CA LYS A 48 4.17 -5.69 -0.80
C LYS A 48 5.31 -4.89 -0.17
N ALA A 49 6.23 -4.36 -0.97
CA ALA A 49 7.33 -3.54 -0.48
C ALA A 49 6.81 -2.28 0.22
N MET A 50 5.87 -1.59 -0.41
CA MET A 50 5.23 -0.39 0.16
C MET A 50 4.54 -0.68 1.50
N ARG A 51 3.77 -1.77 1.59
CA ARG A 51 3.12 -2.16 2.85
C ARG A 51 4.13 -2.51 3.93
N THR A 52 5.18 -3.26 3.59
CA THR A 52 6.24 -3.62 4.54
C THR A 52 6.91 -2.37 5.11
N ALA A 53 7.26 -1.41 4.26
CA ALA A 53 7.87 -0.14 4.69
C ALA A 53 6.98 0.66 5.65
N LEU A 54 5.67 0.72 5.38
CA LEU A 54 4.70 1.38 6.27
C LEU A 54 4.63 0.68 7.64
N VAL A 55 4.59 -0.65 7.67
CA VAL A 55 4.54 -1.44 8.90
C VAL A 55 5.81 -1.24 9.73
N GLU A 56 6.98 -1.27 9.09
CA GLU A 56 8.27 -1.09 9.76
C GLU A 56 8.43 0.32 10.32
N ALA A 57 8.05 1.34 9.55
CA ALA A 57 8.10 2.73 9.99
C ALA A 57 7.18 2.96 11.19
N TYR A 58 5.96 2.44 11.14
CA TYR A 58 5.01 2.53 12.24
C TYR A 58 5.49 1.78 13.49
N ALA A 59 6.01 0.57 13.34
CA ALA A 59 6.56 -0.22 14.45
C ALA A 59 7.72 0.49 15.14
N ARG A 60 8.63 1.08 14.36
CA ARG A 60 9.79 1.83 14.86
C ARG A 60 9.36 3.05 15.65
N TYR A 61 8.42 3.83 15.11
CA TYR A 61 7.97 5.06 15.75
C TYR A 61 7.18 4.79 17.03
N GLN A 62 6.22 3.86 16.99
CA GLN A 62 5.38 3.50 18.13
C GLN A 62 6.09 2.61 19.15
N ARG A 63 7.29 2.10 18.83
CA ARG A 63 8.05 1.14 19.65
C ARG A 63 7.26 -0.12 19.99
N ILE A 64 6.60 -0.70 18.98
CA ILE A 64 5.80 -1.93 19.10
C ILE A 64 6.32 -3.02 18.17
N SER A 65 5.86 -4.26 18.38
CA SER A 65 6.21 -5.37 17.49
C SER A 65 5.68 -5.15 16.06
N LEU A 66 6.38 -5.71 15.06
CA LEU A 66 5.92 -5.72 13.67
C LEU A 66 4.54 -6.39 13.51
N ARG A 67 4.24 -7.40 14.34
CA ARG A 67 2.94 -8.06 14.36
C ARG A 67 1.84 -7.08 14.78
N SER A 68 2.06 -6.33 15.86
CA SER A 68 1.12 -5.32 16.35
C SER A 68 0.97 -4.17 15.36
N ALA A 69 2.07 -3.66 14.80
CA ALA A 69 2.01 -2.63 13.76
C ALA A 69 1.27 -3.12 12.50
N GLY A 70 1.54 -4.35 12.08
CA GLY A 70 0.91 -4.94 10.90
C GLY A 70 -0.59 -5.18 11.05
N SER A 71 -1.12 -5.24 12.29
CA SER A 71 -2.55 -5.36 12.53
C SER A 71 -3.30 -4.05 12.29
N VAL A 72 -2.64 -2.90 12.45
CA VAL A 72 -3.20 -1.57 12.18
C VAL A 72 -3.57 -1.40 10.71
N PHE A 73 -2.73 -1.89 9.80
CA PHE A 73 -2.95 -1.76 8.36
C PHE A 73 -3.90 -2.85 7.84
N SER A 74 -4.63 -2.49 6.78
CA SER A 74 -5.42 -3.42 5.97
C SER A 74 -4.55 -4.48 5.31
N LYS A 75 -5.19 -5.56 4.87
CA LYS A 75 -4.55 -6.55 3.99
C LYS A 75 -4.45 -5.99 2.58
N LEU A 76 -3.42 -6.40 1.84
CA LEU A 76 -3.34 -6.08 0.42
C LEU A 76 -4.49 -6.79 -0.31
N PRO A 77 -5.03 -6.16 -1.37
CA PRO A 77 -5.94 -6.84 -2.26
C PRO A 77 -5.24 -8.06 -2.92
N PRO A 78 -6.01 -9.08 -3.34
CA PRO A 78 -5.47 -10.20 -4.11
C PRO A 78 -4.78 -9.70 -5.38
N SER A 79 -3.69 -10.37 -5.76
CA SER A 79 -2.79 -9.99 -6.86
C SER A 79 -3.48 -9.87 -8.24
N GLU A 80 -4.71 -10.36 -8.39
CA GLU A 80 -5.48 -10.29 -9.64
C GLU A 80 -6.04 -8.89 -9.95
N VAL A 81 -6.03 -7.97 -8.99
CA VAL A 81 -6.44 -6.57 -9.21
C VAL A 81 -5.21 -5.74 -9.61
N ALA A 82 -4.52 -6.20 -10.65
CA ALA A 82 -3.60 -5.37 -11.41
C ALA A 82 -4.43 -4.33 -12.17
N LEU A 83 -4.02 -3.06 -12.04
CA LEU A 83 -4.67 -1.87 -12.58
C LEU A 83 -5.33 -2.09 -13.96
N PRO A 84 -6.65 -1.89 -14.13
CA PRO A 84 -7.20 -1.64 -15.44
C PRO A 84 -6.67 -0.28 -15.92
N GLY A 85 -5.57 -0.30 -16.67
CA GLY A 85 -4.93 0.91 -17.21
C GLY A 85 -3.40 0.92 -17.24
N ALA A 86 -2.72 -0.11 -16.71
CA ALA A 86 -1.30 -0.29 -17.02
C ALA A 86 -1.20 -0.73 -18.50
N VAL A 87 -1.00 0.23 -19.40
CA VAL A 87 -0.73 -0.01 -20.81
C VAL A 87 0.36 -1.06 -20.91
N ALA A 88 0.01 -2.24 -21.43
CA ALA A 88 0.98 -3.30 -21.68
C ALA A 88 2.14 -2.72 -22.52
N PRO A 89 3.40 -3.01 -22.21
CA PRO A 89 4.50 -2.57 -23.06
C PRO A 89 4.26 -3.12 -24.46
N ALA A 90 4.14 -2.21 -25.44
CA ALA A 90 3.89 -2.57 -26.82
C ALA A 90 4.88 -3.64 -27.26
N SER A 91 4.36 -4.82 -27.63
CA SER A 91 5.16 -5.88 -28.24
C SER A 91 5.87 -5.29 -29.44
N ARG A 92 7.20 -5.17 -29.35
CA ARG A 92 8.04 -4.87 -30.52
C ARG A 92 7.87 -6.02 -31.50
N SER A 93 7.11 -5.80 -32.56
CA SER A 93 7.21 -6.62 -33.76
C SER A 93 8.62 -6.46 -34.31
N LYS A 94 9.41 -7.54 -34.27
CA LYS A 94 10.74 -7.58 -34.86
C LYS A 94 10.58 -7.68 -36.40
N PRO A 95 11.42 -6.98 -37.19
CA PRO A 95 11.37 -7.03 -38.65
C PRO A 95 11.74 -8.41 -39.21
#